data_AF-A0A8B8G882-F1
#
_entry.id   AF-A0A8B8G882-F1
#
_cell.length_a   1.000
_cell.length_b   1.000
_cell.length_c   1.000
_cell.angle_alpha   90.00
_cell.angle_beta   90.00
_cell.angle_gamma   90.00
#
_symmetry.space_group_name_H-M   'P 1'
#
loop_
_entity.id
_entity.type
_entity.pdbx_description
1 polymer ?
#
loop_
_entity_poly.entity_id
_entity_poly.type
_entity_poly.pdbx_seq_one_letter_code
_entity_poly.pdbx_strand_id
1 'polypeptide(L)' 'MNTRVLVRFYQTVKPHQPSIRFRYGIPEINKPESTSSTSATGLVQTLEHTQLPLKFKRPTLDDAEINAINSGGAE' A
#
# COMPACT_ATOMS: atom_id res chain seq x y z
N MET A 1 -7.89 42.19 46.66
CA MET A 1 -7.57 41.82 45.27
C MET A 1 -6.30 40.98 45.27
N ASN A 2 -6.39 39.67 45.10
CA ASN A 2 -5.21 38.80 44.97
C ASN A 2 -5.38 37.90 43.74
N THR A 3 -4.77 38.32 42.64
CA THR A 3 -4.66 37.58 41.38
C THR A 3 -3.56 36.53 41.51
N ARG A 4 -3.92 35.24 41.49
CA ARG A 4 -2.96 34.17 41.21
C ARG A 4 -3.57 33.21 40.19
N VAL A 5 -3.67 33.71 38.96
CA VAL A 5 -3.80 32.86 37.77
C VAL A 5 -2.41 32.29 37.53
N LEU A 6 -2.24 30.99 37.77
CA LEU A 6 -1.02 30.27 37.42
C LEU A 6 -1.43 29.08 36.54
N VAL A 7 -1.75 29.39 35.27
CA VAL A 7 -1.95 28.38 34.23
C VAL A 7 -0.57 27.81 33.90
N ARG A 8 -0.25 26.64 34.45
CA ARG A 8 0.89 25.84 33.98
C ARG A 8 0.55 25.35 32.58
N PHE A 9 1.19 25.95 31.57
CA PHE A 9 1.24 25.42 30.23
C PHE A 9 1.80 23.99 30.30
N TYR A 10 1.03 23.03 29.79
CA TYR A 10 1.40 21.63 29.76
C TYR A 10 2.77 21.48 29.12
N GLN A 11 3.63 20.74 29.83
CA GLN A 11 4.94 20.28 29.39
C GLN A 11 4.83 19.73 27.97
N THR A 12 5.68 20.23 27.07
CA THR A 12 5.78 19.74 25.70
C THR A 12 6.05 18.23 25.74
N VAL A 13 5.09 17.42 25.31
CA VAL A 13 5.29 15.98 25.14
C VAL A 13 6.42 15.82 24.13
N LYS A 14 7.57 15.28 24.57
CA LYS A 14 8.66 14.97 23.65
C LYS A 14 8.14 13.97 22.62
N PRO A 15 8.30 14.20 21.31
CA PRO A 15 7.90 13.21 20.32
C PRO A 15 8.71 11.93 20.57
N HIS A 16 8.03 10.87 21.00
CA HIS A 16 8.63 9.54 21.08
C HIS A 16 8.84 9.07 19.65
N GLN A 17 10.07 9.17 19.15
CA GLN A 17 10.45 8.57 17.88
C GLN A 17 10.84 7.12 18.17
N PRO A 18 9.97 6.12 17.92
CA PRO A 18 10.36 4.73 18.11
C PRO A 18 11.48 4.39 17.12
N SER A 19 12.63 3.96 17.63
CA SER A 19 13.72 3.50 16.78
C SER A 19 13.41 2.08 16.30
N ILE A 20 13.12 1.94 15.00
CA ILE A 20 12.95 0.62 14.38
C ILE A 20 14.35 0.01 14.23
N ARG A 21 14.59 -1.11 14.93
CA ARG A 21 15.82 -1.90 14.76
C ARG A 21 15.56 -3.00 13.73
N PHE A 22 16.08 -2.81 12.52
CA PHE A 22 16.10 -3.88 11.52
C PHE A 22 17.09 -4.96 11.96
N ARG A 23 16.68 -6.23 11.88
CA ARG A 23 17.61 -7.35 12.10
C ARG A 23 18.46 -7.51 10.83
N TYR A 24 19.75 -7.75 11.00
CA TYR A 24 20.66 -8.02 9.89
C TYR A 24 20.35 -9.39 9.28
N GLY A 25 20.34 -9.45 7.95
CA GLY A 25 20.03 -10.66 7.17
C GLY A 25 18.60 -10.68 6.65
N ILE A 26 18.31 -9.91 5.60
CA ILE A 26 17.15 -10.14 4.76
C ILE A 26 17.49 -11.37 3.89
N PRO A 27 16.80 -12.51 4.00
CA PRO A 27 17.00 -13.58 3.04
C PRO A 27 16.51 -13.08 1.68
N GLU A 28 17.37 -13.14 0.65
CA GLU A 28 16.96 -12.86 -0.72
C GLU A 28 15.92 -13.89 -1.14
N ILE A 29 14.66 -13.46 -1.17
CA ILE A 29 13.58 -14.28 -1.69
C ILE A 29 13.62 -14.12 -3.21
N ASN A 30 14.34 -15.01 -3.89
CA ASN A 30 14.11 -15.27 -5.30
C ASN A 30 12.71 -15.89 -5.44
N LYS A 31 11.68 -15.04 -5.49
CA LYS A 31 10.29 -15.45 -5.69
C LYS A 31 9.87 -15.07 -7.10
N PRO A 32 9.43 -16.02 -7.95
CA PRO A 32 8.49 -15.64 -9.00
C PRO A 32 7.21 -15.18 -8.28
N GLU A 33 6.86 -13.90 -8.39
CA GLU A 33 5.67 -13.34 -7.74
C GLU A 33 4.39 -14.03 -8.23
N SER A 34 4.02 -15.09 -7.54
CA SER A 34 2.65 -15.58 -7.48
C SER A 34 2.44 -16.14 -6.08
N THR A 35 2.21 -15.24 -5.14
CA THR A 35 1.39 -15.55 -3.96
C THR A 35 0.86 -14.24 -3.41
N SER A 36 -0.46 -14.13 -3.43
CA SER A 36 -1.25 -13.18 -2.66
C SER A 36 -0.68 -13.04 -1.25
N SER A 37 -0.02 -11.91 -0.97
CA SER A 37 0.41 -11.57 0.37
C SER A 37 -0.82 -11.17 1.19
N THR A 38 -1.23 -12.01 2.13
CA THR A 38 -2.15 -11.62 3.20
C THR A 38 -1.39 -10.67 4.12
N SER A 39 -1.59 -9.36 3.98
CA SER A 39 -0.98 -8.37 4.86
C SER A 39 -1.96 -7.27 5.26
N ALA A 40 -2.02 -7.10 6.59
CA ALA A 40 -2.77 -6.14 7.41
C ALA A 40 -4.19 -6.57 7.81
N THR A 41 -4.38 -6.73 9.13
CA THR A 41 -5.66 -6.80 9.87
C THR A 41 -6.36 -5.43 9.87
N GLY A 42 -6.44 -4.80 8.70
CA GLY A 42 -7.37 -3.74 8.38
C GLY A 42 -8.41 -4.31 7.43
N LEU A 43 -9.58 -3.68 7.34
CA LEU A 43 -10.55 -3.97 6.28
C LEU A 43 -9.87 -3.62 4.95
N VAL A 44 -9.19 -4.58 4.32
CA VAL A 44 -8.69 -4.44 2.96
C VAL A 44 -9.94 -4.43 2.08
N GLN A 45 -10.41 -3.23 1.75
CA GLN A 45 -11.46 -3.06 0.76
C GLN A 45 -10.86 -3.44 -0.59
N THR A 46 -11.14 -4.65 -1.05
CA THR A 46 -10.93 -5.03 -2.44
C THR A 46 -11.84 -4.13 -3.29
N LEU A 47 -11.23 -3.21 -4.05
CA LEU A 47 -11.97 -2.39 -4.99
C LEU A 47 -12.30 -3.22 -6.22
N GLU A 48 -13.58 -3.27 -6.58
CA GLU A 48 -14.01 -3.88 -7.82
C GLU A 48 -13.52 -3.09 -9.04
N HIS A 49 -13.39 -3.74 -10.18
CA HIS A 49 -12.92 -3.10 -11.41
C HIS A 49 -13.76 -1.87 -11.82
N THR A 50 -15.06 -1.90 -11.52
CA THR A 50 -15.99 -0.79 -11.78
C THR A 50 -15.74 0.42 -10.89
N GLN A 51 -15.16 0.22 -9.70
CA GLN A 51 -14.87 1.27 -8.72
C GLN A 51 -13.53 1.97 -8.98
N LEU A 52 -12.66 1.38 -9.82
CA LEU A 52 -11.37 1.96 -10.18
C LEU A 52 -11.55 3.19 -11.09
N PRO A 53 -10.92 4.35 -10.77
CA PRO A 53 -10.87 5.49 -11.68
C PRO A 53 -10.25 5.12 -13.04
N LEU A 54 -10.71 5.79 -14.12
CA LEU A 54 -10.29 5.51 -15.50
C LEU A 54 -8.76 5.47 -15.68
N LYS A 55 -8.03 6.38 -15.05
CA LYS A 55 -6.55 6.45 -15.10
C LYS A 55 -5.82 5.23 -14.54
N PHE A 56 -6.51 4.40 -13.75
CA PHE A 56 -5.98 3.16 -13.17
C PHE A 56 -6.59 1.90 -13.80
N LYS A 57 -7.52 2.05 -14.76
CA LYS A 57 -8.03 0.91 -15.51
C LYS A 57 -7.00 0.48 -16.56
N ARG A 58 -6.96 -0.82 -16.82
CA ARG A 58 -6.20 -1.34 -17.96
C ARG A 58 -6.85 -0.85 -19.27
N PRO A 59 -6.05 -0.63 -20.33
CA PRO A 59 -6.58 -0.44 -21.68
C PRO A 59 -7.49 -1.61 -22.08
N THR A 60 -8.47 -1.34 -22.94
CA THR A 60 -9.29 -2.39 -23.57
C THR A 60 -8.45 -3.13 -24.58
N LEU A 61 -8.56 -4.45 -24.60
CA LEU A 61 -7.90 -5.30 -25.59
C LEU A 61 -8.49 -5.01 -26.97
N ASP A 62 -7.65 -4.86 -27.99
CA ASP A 62 -8.09 -4.73 -29.38
C ASP A 62 -8.23 -6.11 -30.06
N ASP A 63 -8.96 -6.17 -31.19
CA ASP A 63 -9.21 -7.44 -31.89
C ASP A 63 -7.92 -8.12 -32.38
N ALA A 64 -6.87 -7.35 -32.67
CA ALA A 64 -5.58 -7.88 -33.11
C ALA A 64 -4.87 -8.60 -31.96
N GLU A 65 -4.86 -7.99 -30.77
CA GLU A 65 -4.34 -8.55 -29.53
C GLU A 65 -5.16 -9.78 -29.11
N ILE A 66 -6.49 -9.76 -29.26
CA ILE A 66 -7.35 -10.93 -29.01
C ILE A 66 -6.87 -12.09 -29.89
N ASN A 67 -6.68 -11.84 -31.19
CA ASN A 67 -6.28 -12.86 -32.15
C ASN A 67 -4.84 -13.35 -31.92
N ALA A 68 -3.91 -12.47 -31.55
CA ALA A 68 -2.54 -12.83 -31.23
C ALA A 68 -2.46 -13.74 -29.98
N ILE A 69 -3.27 -13.44 -28.95
CA ILE A 69 -3.39 -14.29 -27.76
C ILE A 69 -4.01 -15.65 -28.13
N ASN A 70 -5.10 -15.64 -28.90
CA ASN A 70 -5.81 -16.88 -29.29
C ASN A 70 -5.01 -17.78 -30.23
N SER A 71 -4.16 -17.20 -31.09
CA SER A 71 -3.27 -17.93 -31.99
C SER A 71 -2.01 -18.47 -31.30
N GLY A 72 -1.82 -18.18 -30.00
CA GLY A 72 -0.69 -18.68 -29.23
C GLY A 72 0.65 -18.01 -29.56
N GLY A 73 0.63 -16.82 -30.15
CA GLY A 73 1.84 -16.05 -30.44
C GLY A 73 2.72 -16.61 -31.56
N ALA A 74 2.15 -17.41 -32.47
CA ALA A 74 2.83 -17.81 -33.69
C ALA A 74 2.49 -16.83 -34.82
N GLU A 75 3.12 -15.66 -34.81
CA GLU A 75 3.54 -14.78 -35.94
C GLU A 75 4.10 -13.45 -35.37
#